data_AF-A0A6B2G8R0-F1
#
_entry.id   AF-A0A6B2G8R0-F1
#
_cell.length_a   1.000
_cell.length_b   1.000
_cell.length_c   1.000
_cell.angle_alpha   90.00
_cell.angle_beta   90.00
_cell.angle_gamma   90.00
#
_symmetry.space_group_name_H-M   'P 1'
#
loop_
_entity.id
_entity.type
_entity.pdbx_description
1 polymer ?
#
loop_
_entity_poly.entity_id
_entity_poly.type
_entity_poly.pdbx_seq_one_letter_code
_entity_poly.pdbx_strand_id
1 'polypeptide(L)'
;MKKQKITGEELINLKSVSQLRQLLSEKEIDTTAVDRILDYESDLKLLQIELVKLQQWVLNNRKRVIIIFEGRDAAGKGGIIRRFTEHLNPRSVRQVALNKPTEIERGQWYFRRYVKHLPNRGEIVCFDRSWYNRAVVEPVMGFCDEQQYNQFIHKVPEFEHMLYEDGVTIIKFWLSI
;
A
#
# COMPACT_ATOMS: atom_id res chain seq x y z
N MET A 1 25.63 32.38 -14.33
CA MET A 1 26.58 31.23 -14.35
C MET A 1 25.98 30.10 -15.18
N LYS A 2 26.73 29.51 -16.12
CA LYS A 2 26.28 28.32 -16.86
C LYS A 2 26.13 27.17 -15.86
N LYS A 3 24.93 26.60 -15.71
CA LYS A 3 24.77 25.33 -14.98
C LYS A 3 25.65 24.29 -15.66
N GLN A 4 26.69 23.80 -14.98
CA GLN A 4 27.51 22.73 -15.52
C GLN A 4 26.63 21.48 -15.66
N LYS A 5 26.60 20.91 -16.86
CA LYS A 5 25.83 19.70 -17.14
C LYS A 5 26.69 18.47 -16.91
N ILE A 6 26.05 17.39 -16.48
CA ILE A 6 26.64 16.06 -16.44
C ILE A 6 26.49 15.45 -17.83
N THR A 7 27.55 14.83 -18.35
CA THR A 7 27.52 14.09 -19.62
C THR A 7 27.16 12.62 -19.39
N GLY A 8 26.65 11.95 -20.42
CA GLY A 8 26.34 10.51 -20.32
C GLY A 8 27.57 9.65 -20.02
N GLU A 9 28.73 10.00 -20.57
CA GLU A 9 30.01 9.31 -20.33
C GLU A 9 30.46 9.41 -18.87
N GLU A 10 30.26 10.56 -18.24
CA GLU A 10 30.56 10.76 -16.81
C GLU A 10 29.70 9.85 -15.94
N LEU A 11 28.42 9.63 -16.29
CA LEU A 11 27.52 8.75 -15.55
C LEU A 11 27.82 7.26 -15.75
N ILE A 12 28.13 6.83 -16.98
CA ILE A 12 28.38 5.42 -17.31
C ILE A 12 29.58 4.87 -16.55
N ASN A 13 30.56 5.71 -16.23
CA ASN A 13 31.78 5.31 -15.54
C ASN A 13 31.65 5.26 -14.01
N LEU A 14 30.53 5.69 -13.43
CA LEU A 14 30.30 5.66 -11.99
C LEU A 14 30.02 4.24 -11.51
N LYS A 15 30.71 3.84 -10.44
CA LYS A 15 30.61 2.52 -9.79
C LYS A 15 30.03 2.59 -8.38
N SER A 16 29.87 3.79 -7.81
CA SER A 16 29.35 3.96 -6.45
C SER A 16 28.65 5.31 -6.25
N VAL A 17 27.82 5.36 -5.22
CA VAL A 17 27.16 6.60 -4.75
C VAL A 17 28.18 7.66 -4.32
N SER A 18 29.32 7.24 -3.76
CA SER A 18 30.39 8.18 -3.38
C SER A 18 30.99 8.88 -4.60
N GLN A 19 31.18 8.17 -5.72
CA GLN A 19 31.67 8.76 -6.96
C GLN A 19 30.65 9.71 -7.58
N LEU A 20 29.36 9.38 -7.51
CA LEU A 20 28.29 10.29 -7.93
C LEU A 20 28.32 11.59 -7.11
N ARG A 21 28.42 11.49 -5.78
CA ARG A 21 28.49 12.67 -4.90
C ARG A 21 29.72 13.53 -5.19
N GLN A 22 30.87 12.90 -5.43
CA GLN A 22 32.09 13.62 -5.82
C GLN A 22 31.90 14.38 -7.13
N LEU A 23 31.37 13.74 -8.17
CA LEU A 23 31.11 14.36 -9.47
C LEU A 23 30.13 15.55 -9.36
N LEU A 24 29.08 15.41 -8.54
CA LEU A 24 28.11 16.48 -8.31
C LEU A 24 28.73 17.67 -7.57
N SER A 25 29.60 17.40 -6.58
CA SER A 25 30.35 18.43 -5.86
C SER A 25 31.35 19.16 -6.78
N GLU A 26 32.07 18.45 -7.63
CA GLU A 26 33.04 19.02 -8.58
C GLU A 26 32.37 19.96 -9.59
N LYS A 27 31.12 19.66 -9.97
CA LYS A 27 30.32 20.48 -10.89
C LYS A 27 29.47 21.55 -10.20
N GLU A 28 29.61 21.73 -8.89
CA GLU A 28 28.82 22.67 -8.07
C GLU A 28 27.30 22.51 -8.26
N ILE A 29 26.84 21.27 -8.40
CA ILE A 29 25.41 20.94 -8.58
C ILE A 29 24.77 20.73 -7.20
N ASP A 30 23.62 21.35 -6.97
CA ASP A 30 22.81 21.11 -5.76
C ASP A 30 22.43 19.62 -5.65
N THR A 31 22.90 18.96 -4.59
CA THR A 31 22.69 17.53 -4.34
C THR A 31 21.48 17.24 -3.49
N THR A 32 20.77 18.25 -2.97
CA THR A 32 19.67 18.08 -2.00
C THR A 32 18.62 17.07 -2.46
N ALA A 33 18.22 17.14 -3.74
CA ALA A 33 17.25 16.21 -4.31
C ALA A 33 17.82 14.79 -4.49
N VAL A 34 19.10 14.68 -4.85
CA VAL A 34 19.79 13.40 -5.04
C VAL A 34 19.97 12.69 -3.71
N ASP A 35 20.45 13.41 -2.69
CA ASP A 35 20.64 12.87 -1.34
C ASP A 35 19.31 12.39 -0.75
N ARG A 36 18.22 13.16 -0.90
CA ARG A 36 16.89 12.71 -0.48
C ARG A 36 16.46 11.39 -1.14
N ILE A 37 16.72 11.23 -2.43
CA ILE A 37 16.37 9.99 -3.15
C ILE A 37 17.23 8.82 -2.65
N LEU A 38 18.53 9.04 -2.48
CA LEU A 38 19.45 8.01 -1.99
C LEU A 38 19.10 7.56 -0.58
N ASP A 39 18.78 8.50 0.31
CA ASP A 39 18.38 8.22 1.69
C ASP A 39 17.05 7.45 1.72
N TYR A 40 16.06 7.88 0.93
CA TYR A 40 14.79 7.15 0.79
C TYR A 40 15.00 5.71 0.29
N GLU A 41 15.80 5.48 -0.75
CA GLU A 41 16.05 4.14 -1.28
C GLU A 41 16.82 3.27 -0.28
N SER A 42 17.71 3.87 0.50
CA SER A 42 18.43 3.19 1.60
C SER A 42 17.44 2.73 2.69
N ASP A 43 16.59 3.64 3.17
CA ASP A 43 15.59 3.33 4.20
C ASP A 43 14.57 2.32 3.71
N LEU A 44 14.09 2.47 2.48
CA LEU A 44 13.15 1.55 1.85
C LEU A 44 13.71 0.12 1.83
N LYS A 45 14.97 -0.05 1.42
CA LYS A 45 15.63 -1.35 1.40
C LYS A 45 15.68 -1.99 2.79
N LEU A 46 16.05 -1.21 3.81
CA LEU A 46 16.11 -1.71 5.20
C LEU A 46 14.72 -2.13 5.69
N LEU A 47 13.69 -1.33 5.42
CA LEU A 47 12.31 -1.64 5.78
C LEU A 47 11.78 -2.87 5.03
N GLN A 48 12.12 -3.04 3.75
CA GLN A 48 11.72 -4.23 2.98
C GLN A 48 12.36 -5.51 3.52
N ILE A 49 13.57 -5.46 4.07
CA ILE A 49 14.16 -6.59 4.80
C ILE A 49 13.31 -6.95 6.03
N GLU A 50 12.86 -5.95 6.79
CA GLU A 50 11.97 -6.18 7.93
C GLU A 50 10.59 -6.71 7.49
N LEU A 51 10.06 -6.28 6.34
CA LEU A 51 8.83 -6.82 5.77
C LEU A 51 8.96 -8.31 5.39
N VAL A 52 10.11 -8.74 4.90
CA VAL A 52 10.38 -10.17 4.64
C VAL A 52 10.40 -10.95 5.95
N LYS A 53 11.01 -10.42 7.01
CA LYS A 53 10.99 -11.05 8.34
C LYS A 53 9.57 -11.12 8.91
N LEU A 54 8.79 -10.06 8.76
CA LEU A 54 7.38 -10.02 9.14
C LEU A 54 6.58 -11.08 8.39
N GLN A 55 6.76 -11.19 7.08
CA GLN A 55 6.10 -12.21 6.26
C GLN A 55 6.41 -13.63 6.77
N GLN A 56 7.69 -13.92 7.02
CA GLN A 56 8.10 -15.23 7.56
C GLN A 56 7.48 -15.49 8.93
N TRP A 57 7.45 -14.47 9.80
CA TRP A 57 6.83 -14.59 11.11
C TRP A 57 5.32 -14.87 11.01
N VAL A 58 4.60 -14.15 10.13
CA VAL A 58 3.17 -14.37 9.87
C VAL A 58 2.91 -15.80 9.42
N LEU A 59 3.72 -16.30 8.47
CA LEU A 59 3.62 -17.65 7.94
C LEU A 59 3.86 -18.72 9.03
N ASN A 60 4.98 -18.62 9.76
CA ASN A 60 5.39 -19.60 10.77
C ASN A 60 4.42 -19.65 11.94
N ASN A 61 3.85 -18.50 12.33
CA ASN A 61 2.88 -18.39 13.43
C ASN A 61 1.43 -18.54 12.94
N ARG A 62 1.21 -18.87 11.66
CA ARG A 62 -0.12 -19.06 11.06
C ARG A 62 -1.06 -17.87 11.28
N LYS A 63 -0.51 -16.66 11.36
CA LYS A 63 -1.27 -15.43 11.57
C LYS A 63 -2.02 -15.04 10.30
N ARG A 64 -3.07 -14.23 10.46
CA ARG A 64 -3.93 -13.75 9.39
C ARG A 64 -3.93 -12.24 9.45
N VAL A 65 -3.44 -11.59 8.40
CA VAL A 65 -3.26 -10.12 8.40
C VAL A 65 -3.98 -9.50 7.21
N ILE A 66 -4.73 -8.43 7.49
CA ILE A 66 -5.34 -7.55 6.51
C ILE A 66 -4.69 -6.19 6.65
N ILE A 67 -4.29 -5.61 5.52
CA ILE A 67 -3.82 -4.22 5.45
C ILE A 67 -4.72 -3.48 4.47
N ILE A 68 -5.44 -2.48 4.96
CA ILE A 68 -6.36 -1.65 4.18
C ILE A 68 -5.68 -0.35 3.83
N PHE A 69 -5.65 -0.02 2.54
CA PHE A 69 -5.16 1.25 2.03
C PHE A 69 -6.35 2.07 1.49
N GLU A 70 -6.75 3.08 2.27
CA GLU A 70 -7.73 4.09 1.88
C GLU A 70 -7.07 5.47 1.73
N GLY A 71 -7.80 6.41 1.15
CA GLY A 71 -7.35 7.79 0.96
C GLY A 71 -7.91 8.40 -0.32
N ARG A 72 -7.64 9.70 -0.52
CA ARG A 72 -8.11 10.44 -1.70
C ARG A 72 -7.62 9.83 -3.02
N ASP A 73 -8.27 10.19 -4.11
CA ASP A 73 -7.77 9.87 -5.45
C ASP A 73 -6.38 10.50 -5.64
N ALA A 74 -5.49 9.75 -6.31
CA ALA A 74 -4.08 10.09 -6.47
C ALA A 74 -3.24 10.20 -5.16
N ALA A 75 -3.75 9.81 -3.99
CA ALA A 75 -3.00 9.86 -2.72
C ALA A 75 -1.83 8.85 -2.59
N GLY A 76 -1.51 8.09 -3.65
CA GLY A 76 -0.35 7.19 -3.67
C GLY A 76 -0.58 5.76 -3.19
N LYS A 77 -1.84 5.31 -2.98
CA LYS A 77 -2.20 3.94 -2.52
C LYS A 77 -1.45 2.84 -3.28
N GLY A 78 -1.60 2.79 -4.60
CA GLY A 78 -0.98 1.75 -5.43
C GLY A 78 0.55 1.79 -5.40
N GLY A 79 1.15 2.98 -5.28
CA GLY A 79 2.60 3.14 -5.16
C GLY A 79 3.12 2.56 -3.85
N ILE A 80 2.44 2.84 -2.74
CA ILE A 80 2.78 2.28 -1.42
C ILE A 80 2.62 0.76 -1.41
N ILE A 81 1.50 0.24 -1.93
CA ILE A 81 1.29 -1.22 -2.00
C ILE A 81 2.39 -1.88 -2.82
N ARG A 82 2.76 -1.28 -3.97
CA ARG A 82 3.84 -1.79 -4.82
C ARG A 82 5.16 -1.86 -4.05
N ARG A 83 5.55 -0.81 -3.34
CA ARG A 83 6.80 -0.79 -2.55
C ARG A 83 6.75 -1.77 -1.36
N PHE A 84 5.58 -1.94 -0.77
CA PHE A 84 5.36 -2.88 0.33
C PHE A 84 5.53 -4.34 -0.12
N THR A 85 5.02 -4.69 -1.31
CA THR A 85 5.00 -6.08 -1.79
C THR A 85 6.16 -6.44 -2.71
N GLU A 86 7.00 -5.49 -3.10
CA GLU A 86 8.06 -5.61 -4.12
C GLU A 86 9.00 -6.82 -3.94
N HIS A 87 9.32 -7.16 -2.70
CA HIS A 87 10.24 -8.26 -2.35
C HIS A 87 9.60 -9.37 -1.54
N LEU A 88 8.27 -9.39 -1.42
CA LEU A 88 7.55 -10.40 -0.63
C LEU A 88 7.17 -11.61 -1.50
N ASN A 89 7.17 -12.81 -0.89
CA ASN A 89 6.74 -14.02 -1.60
C ASN A 89 5.23 -13.94 -1.94
N PRO A 90 4.84 -13.99 -3.24
CA PRO A 90 3.46 -13.79 -3.67
C PRO A 90 2.51 -14.93 -3.27
N ARG A 91 3.05 -16.06 -2.77
CA ARG A 91 2.23 -17.17 -2.23
C ARG A 91 1.63 -16.87 -0.87
N SER A 92 2.21 -15.93 -0.12
CA SER A 92 1.76 -15.58 1.24
C SER A 92 1.33 -14.13 1.36
N VAL A 93 1.56 -13.31 0.33
CA VAL A 93 1.08 -11.92 0.27
C VAL A 93 0.38 -11.70 -1.06
N ARG A 94 -0.84 -11.17 -1.03
CA ARG A 94 -1.59 -10.80 -2.23
C ARG A 94 -2.31 -9.46 -2.09
N GLN A 95 -2.45 -8.78 -3.23
CA GLN A 95 -3.23 -7.57 -3.34
C GLN A 95 -4.66 -7.90 -3.78
N VAL A 96 -5.63 -7.18 -3.22
CA VAL A 96 -7.04 -7.21 -3.61
C VAL A 96 -7.41 -5.81 -4.06
N ALA A 97 -7.74 -5.68 -5.34
CA ALA A 97 -8.25 -4.45 -5.95
C ALA A 97 -9.56 -4.81 -6.67
N LEU A 98 -10.69 -4.59 -6.00
CA LEU A 98 -12.01 -4.94 -6.56
C LEU A 98 -12.52 -3.84 -7.49
N ASN A 99 -13.01 -4.24 -8.65
CA ASN A 99 -13.76 -3.36 -9.54
C ASN A 99 -15.12 -2.96 -8.92
N LYS A 100 -15.82 -2.03 -9.58
CA LYS A 100 -17.22 -1.71 -9.26
C LYS A 100 -18.06 -2.99 -9.10
N PRO A 101 -18.98 -3.05 -8.12
CA PRO A 101 -19.79 -4.23 -7.92
C PRO A 101 -20.66 -4.51 -9.15
N THR A 102 -20.76 -5.78 -9.52
CA THR A 102 -21.72 -6.27 -10.53
C THR A 102 -23.16 -6.09 -10.04
N GLU A 103 -24.14 -6.22 -10.93
CA GLU A 103 -25.56 -6.18 -10.55
C GLU A 103 -25.90 -7.25 -9.50
N ILE A 104 -25.38 -8.45 -9.68
CA ILE A 104 -25.54 -9.55 -8.72
C ILE A 104 -24.92 -9.19 -7.36
N GLU A 105 -23.70 -8.64 -7.33
CA GLU A 105 -23.05 -8.23 -6.07
C GLU A 105 -23.79 -7.07 -5.38
N ARG A 106 -24.41 -6.16 -6.13
CA ARG A 106 -25.22 -5.07 -5.56
C ARG A 106 -26.47 -5.59 -4.84
N GLY A 107 -27.04 -6.71 -5.29
CA GLY A 107 -28.15 -7.39 -4.61
C GLY A 107 -27.73 -8.27 -3.43
N GLN A 108 -26.43 -8.42 -3.16
CA GLN A 108 -25.92 -9.22 -2.05
C GLN A 108 -25.68 -8.38 -0.80
N TRP A 109 -25.49 -9.07 0.33
CA TRP A 109 -24.93 -8.43 1.52
C TRP A 109 -23.57 -7.78 1.18
N TYR A 110 -23.43 -6.49 1.51
CA TYR A 110 -22.32 -5.64 1.06
C TYR A 110 -20.93 -6.23 1.31
N PHE A 111 -20.70 -6.79 2.51
CA PHE A 111 -19.41 -7.36 2.90
C PHE A 111 -19.08 -8.69 2.19
N ARG A 112 -20.08 -9.39 1.60
CA ARG A 112 -19.91 -10.74 1.02
C ARG A 112 -18.79 -10.81 -0.01
N ARG A 113 -18.68 -9.80 -0.89
CA ARG A 113 -17.64 -9.79 -1.92
C ARG A 113 -16.23 -9.65 -1.31
N TYR A 114 -16.09 -8.91 -0.22
CA TYR A 114 -14.82 -8.72 0.47
C TYR A 114 -14.43 -9.95 1.31
N VAL A 115 -15.42 -10.61 1.93
CA VAL A 115 -15.22 -11.83 2.72
C VAL A 115 -14.52 -12.94 1.92
N LYS A 116 -14.82 -13.05 0.62
CA LYS A 116 -14.15 -14.02 -0.29
C LYS A 116 -12.64 -13.83 -0.40
N HIS A 117 -12.13 -12.66 0.00
CA HIS A 117 -10.73 -12.29 -0.12
C HIS A 117 -10.01 -12.19 1.22
N LEU A 118 -10.64 -12.58 2.34
CA LEU A 118 -9.98 -12.62 3.64
C LEU A 118 -8.77 -13.56 3.64
N PRO A 119 -7.74 -13.31 4.48
CA PRO A 119 -6.53 -14.12 4.55
C PRO A 119 -6.79 -15.52 5.08
N ASN A 120 -6.17 -16.52 4.46
CA ASN A 120 -5.95 -17.82 5.10
C ASN A 120 -4.84 -17.74 6.15
N ARG A 121 -4.68 -18.80 6.95
CA ARG A 121 -3.58 -18.90 7.93
C ARG A 121 -2.22 -18.74 7.23
N GLY A 122 -1.41 -17.79 7.71
CA GLY A 122 -0.11 -17.46 7.16
C GLY A 122 -0.14 -16.45 6.00
N GLU A 123 -1.31 -15.85 5.69
CA GLU A 123 -1.44 -14.85 4.63
C GLU A 123 -1.50 -13.41 5.16
N ILE A 124 -0.92 -12.51 4.36
CA ILE A 124 -1.14 -11.06 4.42
C ILE A 124 -1.92 -10.66 3.16
N VAL A 125 -3.05 -9.97 3.35
CA VAL A 125 -3.87 -9.47 2.24
C VAL A 125 -3.89 -7.94 2.27
N CYS A 126 -3.40 -7.32 1.20
CA CYS A 126 -3.41 -5.87 1.02
C CYS A 126 -4.62 -5.46 0.19
N PHE A 127 -5.54 -4.70 0.77
CA PHE A 127 -6.71 -4.14 0.10
C PHE A 127 -6.38 -2.76 -0.46
N ASP A 128 -6.37 -2.63 -1.79
CA ASP A 128 -6.35 -1.34 -2.49
C ASP A 128 -7.79 -0.85 -2.64
N ARG A 129 -8.19 0.04 -1.72
CA ARG A 129 -9.58 0.23 -1.31
C ARG A 129 -10.22 -1.02 -0.72
N SER A 130 -11.31 -0.84 0.00
CA SER A 130 -11.92 -1.88 0.81
C SER A 130 -13.44 -1.72 0.90
N TRP A 131 -14.04 -2.32 1.93
CA TRP A 131 -15.43 -2.05 2.30
C TRP A 131 -15.65 -0.58 2.69
N TYR A 132 -14.60 0.18 3.02
CA TYR A 132 -14.71 1.62 3.25
C TYR A 132 -15.07 2.44 1.99
N ASN A 133 -15.14 1.83 0.80
CA ASN A 133 -15.76 2.46 -0.37
C ASN A 133 -17.14 3.04 -0.03
N ARG A 134 -17.95 2.36 0.78
CA ARG A 134 -19.28 2.83 1.21
C ARG A 134 -19.24 4.02 2.15
N ALA A 135 -18.15 4.25 2.88
CA ALA A 135 -17.99 5.45 3.70
C ALA A 135 -17.38 6.64 2.95
N VAL A 136 -16.73 6.40 1.82
CA VAL A 136 -15.85 7.41 1.18
C VAL A 136 -16.31 7.75 -0.23
N VAL A 137 -16.30 6.79 -1.15
CA VAL A 137 -16.51 7.05 -2.59
C VAL A 137 -17.98 6.94 -2.96
N GLU A 138 -18.67 5.91 -2.48
CA GLU A 138 -20.05 5.64 -2.86
C GLU A 138 -21.04 6.77 -2.53
N PRO A 139 -21.03 7.41 -1.35
CA PRO A 139 -21.99 8.48 -1.05
C PRO A 139 -21.73 9.74 -1.88
N VAL A 140 -20.46 10.05 -2.17
CA VAL A 140 -20.08 11.22 -2.98
C VAL A 140 -20.48 11.03 -4.45
N MET A 141 -20.38 9.81 -4.95
CA MET A 141 -20.68 9.48 -6.34
C MET A 141 -22.14 9.03 -6.56
N GLY A 142 -22.96 8.99 -5.52
CA GLY A 142 -24.34 8.50 -5.60
C GLY A 142 -24.46 7.00 -5.90
N PHE A 143 -23.46 6.19 -5.52
CA PHE A 143 -23.47 4.73 -5.70
C PHE A 143 -24.11 3.98 -4.52
N CYS A 144 -24.41 4.69 -3.43
CA CYS A 144 -25.25 4.20 -2.35
C CYS A 144 -26.26 5.26 -1.94
N ASP A 145 -27.40 4.82 -1.41
CA ASP A 145 -28.35 5.72 -0.76
C ASP A 145 -27.93 6.01 0.70
N GLU A 146 -28.60 6.99 1.32
CA GLU A 146 -28.34 7.39 2.70
C GLU A 146 -28.57 6.25 3.70
N GLN A 147 -29.57 5.41 3.46
CA GLN A 147 -29.88 4.27 4.32
C GLN A 147 -28.74 3.24 4.28
N GLN A 148 -28.21 2.93 3.09
CA GLN A 148 -27.08 2.02 2.89
C GLN A 148 -25.80 2.57 3.52
N TYR A 149 -25.54 3.87 3.39
CA TYR A 149 -24.42 4.54 4.06
C TYR A 149 -24.52 4.39 5.58
N ASN A 150 -25.65 4.79 6.18
CA ASN A 150 -25.86 4.73 7.63
C ASN A 150 -25.78 3.28 8.14
N GLN A 151 -26.40 2.34 7.44
CA GLN A 151 -26.28 0.91 7.76
C GLN A 151 -24.83 0.43 7.72
N PHE A 152 -24.03 0.88 6.77
CA PHE A 152 -22.61 0.53 6.71
C PHE A 152 -21.82 1.09 7.89
N ILE A 153 -22.02 2.37 8.23
CA ILE A 153 -21.33 3.01 9.36
C ILE A 153 -21.61 2.28 10.67
N HIS A 154 -22.84 1.80 10.89
CA HIS A 154 -23.17 0.99 12.05
C HIS A 154 -22.60 -0.43 12.00
N LYS A 155 -22.58 -1.08 10.83
CA LYS A 155 -22.17 -2.49 10.69
C LYS A 155 -20.67 -2.71 10.57
N VAL A 156 -19.91 -1.72 10.07
CA VAL A 156 -18.46 -1.92 9.83
C VAL A 156 -17.66 -2.23 11.12
N PRO A 157 -17.93 -1.60 12.29
CA PRO A 157 -17.23 -1.95 13.51
C PRO A 157 -17.56 -3.38 13.96
N GLU A 158 -18.82 -3.80 13.87
CA GLU A 158 -19.24 -5.17 14.20
C GLU A 158 -18.59 -6.20 13.27
N PHE A 159 -18.56 -5.91 11.97
CA PHE A 159 -17.89 -6.76 10.99
C PHE A 159 -16.41 -6.94 11.30
N GLU A 160 -15.69 -5.84 11.58
CA GLU A 160 -14.27 -5.90 11.94
C GLU A 160 -14.04 -6.54 13.30
N HIS A 161 -14.98 -6.39 14.25
CA HIS A 161 -14.92 -7.05 15.55
C HIS A 161 -14.99 -8.57 15.43
N MET A 162 -15.92 -9.11 14.62
CA MET A 162 -15.98 -10.54 14.34
C MET A 162 -14.67 -11.08 13.74
N LEU A 163 -14.03 -10.32 12.86
CA LEU A 163 -12.74 -10.69 12.28
C LEU A 163 -11.62 -10.67 13.33
N TYR A 164 -11.62 -9.67 14.21
CA TYR A 164 -10.70 -9.59 15.33
C TYR A 164 -10.85 -10.75 16.31
N GLU A 165 -12.09 -11.11 16.67
CA GLU A 165 -12.38 -12.26 17.55
C GLU A 165 -11.94 -13.59 16.92
N ASP A 166 -12.06 -13.72 15.60
CA ASP A 166 -11.51 -14.85 14.85
C ASP A 166 -9.96 -14.79 14.75
N GLY A 167 -9.30 -13.72 15.22
CA GLY A 167 -7.84 -13.61 15.26
C GLY A 167 -7.21 -13.07 13.98
N VAL A 168 -7.97 -12.33 13.17
CA VAL A 168 -7.45 -11.53 12.05
C VAL A 168 -6.93 -10.20 12.58
N THR A 169 -5.67 -9.88 12.26
CA THR A 169 -5.11 -8.56 12.52
C THR A 169 -5.46 -7.63 11.37
N ILE A 170 -6.12 -6.50 11.66
CA ILE A 170 -6.51 -5.50 10.66
C ILE A 170 -5.72 -4.21 10.90
N ILE A 171 -4.97 -3.79 9.90
CA ILE A 171 -4.25 -2.51 9.87
C ILE A 171 -4.93 -1.61 8.84
N LYS A 172 -5.30 -0.38 9.22
CA LYS A 172 -6.06 0.54 8.37
C LYS A 172 -5.28 1.83 8.17
N PHE A 173 -4.87 2.09 6.93
CA PHE A 173 -4.20 3.32 6.53
C PHE A 173 -5.16 4.26 5.81
N TRP A 174 -5.15 5.52 6.21
CA TRP A 174 -5.74 6.62 5.46
C TRP A 174 -4.61 7.54 4.94
N LEU A 175 -4.43 7.57 3.62
CA LEU A 175 -3.46 8.44 2.98
C LEU A 175 -4.06 9.83 2.77
N SER A 176 -3.54 10.80 3.52
CA SER A 176 -3.83 12.22 3.38
C SER A 176 -2.75 12.91 2.56
N ILE A 177 -3.18 13.76 1.64
CA ILE A 177 -2.33 14.65 0.83
C ILE A 177 -2.67 16.11 1.15
#